data_AF-A0A3M3F7A7-F1
#
_entry.id   AF-A0A3M3F7A7-F1
#
_cell.length_a   1.000
_cell.length_b   1.000
_cell.length_c   1.000
_cell.angle_alpha   90.00
_cell.angle_beta   90.00
_cell.angle_gamma   90.00
#
_symmetry.space_group_name_H-M   'P 1'
#
loop_
_entity.id
_entity.type
_entity.pdbx_description
1 polymer ?
#
loop_
_entity_poly.entity_id
_entity_poly.type
_entity_poly.pdbx_seq_one_letter_code
_entity_poly.pdbx_strand_id
1 'polypeptide(L)'
;MTGKWFDKAFSTASRHRFSFELHDLIGVLMRLYQPTEFIKRYLPNGCFDLLVVDEGHEYKNSGSAQGQAMGVLAAKARKTVLLTGTLMGGYADDLFYLLFRILTRRMIEDGYQPNARGSMAPAAMSFMRDHGVLKDIYTERDGSSHKTAKGKKLSVRTVKAPGFGPKGIHRFVLPFTVFLKLKDIGGNVLPGYREEFIDVPMSPDQEAAHRKLAQTLTIELRQALARRDTTLLGVVLNVLLAWPDCCFRPEVVKHPRSRDTLAFVPSIFEDDELMPKEQALLDLCLAEKALNRRVLAYSVYTGTRDTTSRMKRVLEQSGLKVAVLRASVDTARREDWILDQVDRGVDVLITNPELVKTGLDLLDFPTIAFMQTGWNVYTVQQAARRSWRIGQKQDVQVIFFGYIGSSQITCLQLMAKKIAVSQSTSGDVPESGLDSLNQDGDSVEMALARQLINA
;
A
#
# COMPACT_ATOMS: atom_id res chain seq x y z
N MET A 1 -12.98 -3.14 48.64
CA MET A 1 -11.54 -2.93 48.91
C MET A 1 -10.79 -2.17 47.79
N THR A 2 -11.46 -1.75 46.70
CA THR A 2 -10.83 -1.13 45.51
C THR A 2 -10.65 0.40 45.58
N GLY A 3 -11.41 1.10 46.43
CA GLY A 3 -11.34 2.57 46.52
C GLY A 3 -10.13 3.13 47.29
N LYS A 4 -9.63 2.43 48.32
CA LYS A 4 -8.51 2.92 49.15
C LYS A 4 -7.11 2.71 48.53
N TRP A 5 -7.01 1.91 47.47
CA TRP A 5 -5.73 1.65 46.77
C TRP A 5 -5.40 2.72 45.72
N PHE A 6 -6.43 3.28 45.06
CA PHE A 6 -6.28 4.30 44.01
C PHE A 6 -5.72 5.62 44.56
N ASP A 7 -6.22 6.05 45.72
CA ASP A 7 -5.77 7.30 46.36
C ASP A 7 -4.32 7.22 46.85
N LYS A 8 -3.82 6.05 47.25
CA LYS A 8 -2.46 5.90 47.78
C LYS A 8 -1.39 5.91 46.66
N ALA A 9 -1.72 5.47 45.45
CA ALA A 9 -0.82 5.51 44.30
C ALA A 9 -0.62 6.93 43.73
N PHE A 10 -1.65 7.79 43.83
CA PHE A 10 -1.58 9.18 43.35
C PHE A 10 -1.26 10.21 44.44
N SER A 11 -1.52 9.93 45.73
CA SER A 11 -1.29 10.85 46.85
C SER A 11 0.19 11.09 47.18
N THR A 12 1.07 10.12 46.89
CA THR A 12 2.49 10.16 47.30
C THR A 12 3.45 10.62 46.19
N ALA A 13 2.96 10.98 45.00
CA ALA A 13 3.80 11.24 43.82
C ALA A 13 4.01 12.74 43.58
N SER A 14 4.97 13.33 44.28
CA SER A 14 5.57 14.60 43.88
C SER A 14 6.23 14.46 42.50
N ARG A 15 5.91 15.41 41.63
CA ARG A 15 6.42 15.65 40.26
C ARG A 15 7.88 15.16 40.06
N HIS A 16 8.11 14.44 38.96
CA HIS A 16 9.41 14.00 38.39
C HIS A 16 9.93 12.61 38.80
N ARG A 17 9.32 11.55 38.26
CA ARG A 17 9.96 10.32 37.71
C ARG A 17 8.93 9.19 37.66
N PHE A 18 8.25 9.06 36.52
CA PHE A 18 7.51 7.84 36.16
C PHE A 18 8.41 6.98 35.28
N SER A 19 9.28 6.19 35.89
CA SER A 19 10.03 5.15 35.17
C SER A 19 10.52 4.16 36.21
N PHE A 20 9.68 3.16 36.53
CA PHE A 20 10.07 1.74 36.62
C PHE A 20 9.02 0.81 37.28
N GLU A 21 8.01 1.29 38.02
CA GLU A 21 7.09 0.37 38.76
C GLU A 21 5.72 0.12 38.10
N LEU A 22 5.40 0.79 36.98
CA LEU A 22 4.12 0.61 36.28
C LEU A 22 4.08 -0.60 35.32
N HIS A 23 5.25 -1.13 34.96
CA HIS A 23 5.41 -2.10 33.87
C HIS A 23 4.83 -3.49 34.22
N ASP A 24 4.97 -3.93 35.47
CA ASP A 24 4.51 -5.26 35.92
C ASP A 24 3.00 -5.30 36.19
N LEU A 25 2.43 -4.21 36.70
CA LEU A 25 0.99 -4.11 36.98
C LEU A 25 0.16 -3.94 35.70
N ILE A 26 0.66 -3.14 34.75
CA ILE A 26 0.06 -3.00 33.42
C ILE A 26 0.21 -4.31 32.63
N GLY A 27 1.32 -5.04 32.80
CA GLY A 27 1.55 -6.34 32.15
C GLY A 27 0.51 -7.40 32.50
N VAL A 28 0.03 -7.44 33.75
CA VAL A 28 -1.03 -8.39 34.17
C VAL A 28 -2.41 -8.00 33.63
N LEU A 29 -2.72 -6.70 33.55
CA LEU A 29 -4.01 -6.19 33.06
C LEU A 29 -4.12 -6.20 31.51
N MET A 30 -3.01 -5.99 30.79
CA MET A 30 -2.94 -6.12 29.33
C MET A 30 -3.11 -7.57 28.84
N ARG A 31 -3.00 -8.57 29.71
CA ARG A 31 -3.31 -9.97 29.37
C ARG A 31 -4.82 -10.27 29.29
N LEU A 32 -5.67 -9.41 29.88
CA LEU A 32 -7.12 -9.62 29.95
C LEU A 32 -7.93 -8.68 29.03
N TYR A 33 -7.32 -7.57 28.56
CA TYR A 33 -7.96 -6.58 27.69
C TYR A 33 -6.99 -6.09 26.61
N GLN A 34 -7.50 -5.78 25.41
CA GLN A 34 -6.74 -4.96 24.46
C GLN A 34 -6.33 -3.65 25.16
N PRO A 35 -5.09 -3.17 25.02
CA PRO A 35 -4.58 -1.99 25.74
C PRO A 35 -5.48 -0.76 25.61
N THR A 36 -6.12 -0.59 24.45
CA THR A 36 -7.07 0.50 24.17
C THR A 36 -8.37 0.40 24.95
N GLU A 37 -8.90 -0.81 25.20
CA GLU A 37 -10.09 -1.00 26.05
C GLU A 37 -9.80 -0.69 27.52
N PHE A 38 -8.58 -0.99 27.99
CA PHE A 38 -8.14 -0.57 29.32
C PHE A 38 -8.09 0.96 29.42
N ILE A 39 -7.41 1.62 28.48
CA ILE A 39 -7.29 3.08 28.43
C ILE A 39 -8.66 3.75 28.41
N LYS A 40 -9.58 3.25 27.58
CA LYS A 40 -10.95 3.77 27.47
C LYS A 40 -11.69 3.76 28.80
N ARG A 41 -11.62 2.64 29.53
CA ARG A 41 -12.41 2.38 30.75
C ARG A 41 -11.82 3.03 31.99
N TYR A 42 -10.49 3.02 32.12
CA TYR A 42 -9.84 3.30 33.40
C TYR A 42 -9.05 4.61 33.44
N LEU A 43 -8.65 5.17 32.29
CA LEU A 43 -7.92 6.44 32.28
C LEU A 43 -8.90 7.63 32.13
N PRO A 44 -8.70 8.73 32.88
CA PRO A 44 -9.52 9.93 32.74
C PRO A 44 -9.28 10.63 31.39
N ASN A 45 -10.22 11.47 30.97
CA ASN A 45 -10.02 12.31 29.79
C ASN A 45 -8.92 13.34 30.05
N GLY A 46 -8.09 13.63 29.04
CA GLY A 46 -6.94 14.51 29.21
C GLY A 46 -5.79 13.92 30.03
N CYS A 47 -5.76 12.58 30.20
CA CYS A 47 -4.66 11.84 30.81
C CYS A 47 -3.35 12.03 30.03
N PHE A 48 -3.43 12.21 28.71
CA PHE A 48 -2.28 12.51 27.87
C PHE A 48 -2.29 13.98 27.43
N ASP A 49 -1.16 14.68 27.53
CA ASP A 49 -1.07 16.06 27.04
C ASP A 49 -1.01 16.14 25.51
N LEU A 50 -0.32 15.19 24.88
CA LEU A 50 -0.12 15.13 23.43
C LEU A 50 -0.15 13.67 22.96
N LEU A 51 -0.94 13.41 21.92
CA LEU A 51 -0.88 12.20 21.11
C LEU A 51 -0.24 12.55 19.76
N VAL A 52 0.85 11.86 19.42
CA VAL A 52 1.46 11.92 18.08
C VAL A 52 1.15 10.61 17.38
N VAL A 53 0.56 10.70 16.20
CA VAL A 53 0.21 9.53 15.37
C VAL A 53 0.98 9.65 14.07
N ASP A 54 1.92 8.74 13.87
CA ASP A 54 2.64 8.61 12.62
C ASP A 54 1.84 7.78 11.60
N GLU A 55 2.10 8.01 10.31
CA GLU A 55 1.40 7.42 9.17
C GLU A 55 -0.14 7.46 9.30
N GLY A 56 -0.66 8.65 9.65
CA GLY A 56 -2.08 8.87 9.96
C GLY A 56 -3.06 8.32 8.90
N HIS A 57 -2.65 8.22 7.64
CA HIS A 57 -3.46 7.65 6.55
C HIS A 57 -3.85 6.18 6.78
N GLU A 58 -3.11 5.39 7.56
CA GLU A 58 -3.46 3.99 7.87
C GLU A 58 -4.71 3.88 8.74
N TYR A 59 -5.04 4.93 9.48
CA TYR A 59 -6.15 4.96 10.44
C TYR A 59 -7.48 5.39 9.83
N LYS A 60 -7.53 5.69 8.53
CA LYS A 60 -8.73 6.23 7.84
C LYS A 60 -9.95 5.32 7.84
N ASN A 61 -9.74 4.00 7.93
CA ASN A 61 -10.83 3.03 7.81
C ASN A 61 -11.72 3.00 9.06
N SER A 62 -13.04 3.08 8.86
CA SER A 62 -14.04 3.14 9.94
C SER A 62 -14.05 1.89 10.82
N GLY A 63 -14.00 0.70 10.21
CA GLY A 63 -14.06 -0.59 10.88
C GLY A 63 -12.72 -1.15 11.33
N SER A 64 -11.61 -0.44 11.11
CA SER A 64 -10.29 -0.95 11.48
C SER A 64 -10.09 -0.89 13.00
N ALA A 65 -9.56 -1.96 13.59
CA ALA A 65 -9.23 -2.00 15.02
C ALA A 65 -8.22 -0.89 15.39
N GLN A 66 -7.24 -0.64 14.51
CA GLN A 66 -6.26 0.44 14.65
C GLN A 66 -6.92 1.82 14.64
N GLY A 67 -7.84 2.10 13.72
CA GLY A 67 -8.57 3.37 13.69
C GLY A 67 -9.46 3.59 14.92
N GLN A 68 -10.09 2.54 15.44
CA GLN A 68 -10.85 2.62 16.69
C GLN A 68 -9.94 2.90 17.89
N ALA A 69 -8.80 2.22 17.96
CA ALA A 69 -7.76 2.45 18.96
C ALA A 69 -7.27 3.91 18.97
N MET A 70 -6.95 4.46 17.79
CA MET A 70 -6.56 5.87 17.65
C MET A 70 -7.63 6.83 18.18
N GLY A 71 -8.91 6.58 17.86
CA GLY A 71 -10.01 7.43 18.36
C GLY A 71 -10.13 7.43 19.88
N VAL A 72 -9.93 6.29 20.52
CA VAL A 72 -9.89 6.19 21.99
C VAL A 72 -8.73 6.99 22.56
N LEU A 73 -7.53 6.84 22.00
CA LEU A 73 -6.35 7.56 22.45
C LEU A 73 -6.52 9.08 22.29
N ALA A 74 -7.04 9.52 21.13
CA ALA A 74 -7.30 10.92 20.85
C ALA A 74 -8.31 11.52 21.83
N ALA A 75 -9.36 10.78 22.22
CA ALA A 75 -10.34 11.22 23.21
C ALA A 75 -9.75 11.34 24.64
N LYS A 76 -8.65 10.63 24.93
CA LYS A 76 -7.92 10.72 26.20
C LYS A 76 -6.77 11.74 26.16
N ALA A 77 -6.46 12.31 25.00
CA ALA A 77 -5.41 13.30 24.81
C ALA A 77 -5.96 14.73 24.76
N ARG A 78 -5.20 15.71 25.27
CA ARG A 78 -5.56 17.14 25.18
C ARG A 78 -5.30 17.71 23.79
N LYS A 79 -4.23 17.25 23.14
CA LYS A 79 -3.85 17.61 21.77
C LYS A 79 -3.51 16.35 20.99
N THR A 80 -3.84 16.35 19.70
CA THR A 80 -3.47 15.28 18.77
C THR A 80 -2.77 15.88 17.55
N VAL A 81 -1.63 15.31 17.17
CA VAL A 81 -0.88 15.66 15.96
C VAL A 81 -0.80 14.42 15.07
N LEU A 82 -1.18 14.58 13.81
CA LEU A 82 -1.03 13.55 12.78
C LEU A 82 0.17 13.87 11.90
N LEU A 83 1.02 12.88 11.69
CA LEU A 83 2.09 12.90 10.69
C LEU A 83 1.68 11.94 9.58
N THR A 84 1.77 12.38 8.32
CA THR A 84 1.48 11.51 7.17
C THR A 84 2.16 12.07 5.92
N GLY A 85 2.74 11.19 5.10
CA GLY A 85 3.25 11.57 3.78
C GLY A 85 2.14 11.87 2.76
N THR A 86 0.92 11.39 3.01
CA THR A 86 -0.25 11.57 2.13
C THR A 86 -1.51 11.80 2.95
N LEU A 87 -2.16 12.96 2.77
CA LEU A 87 -3.35 13.31 3.56
C LEU A 87 -4.61 12.55 3.13
N MET A 88 -4.78 12.27 1.83
CA MET A 88 -6.01 11.69 1.28
C MET A 88 -5.71 10.55 0.30
N GLY A 89 -6.48 9.46 0.38
CA GLY A 89 -6.40 8.32 -0.54
C GLY A 89 -7.25 8.47 -1.81
N GLY A 90 -7.64 9.71 -2.15
CA GLY A 90 -8.40 10.05 -3.35
C GLY A 90 -9.87 10.38 -3.10
N TYR A 91 -10.48 10.02 -1.97
CA TYR A 91 -11.90 10.26 -1.71
C TYR A 91 -12.15 11.00 -0.39
N ALA A 92 -13.25 11.76 -0.32
CA ALA A 92 -13.62 12.54 0.86
C ALA A 92 -13.98 11.69 2.09
N ASP A 93 -14.42 10.43 1.91
CA ASP A 93 -14.74 9.52 3.01
C ASP A 93 -13.49 8.98 3.71
N ASP A 94 -12.36 8.94 3.02
CA ASP A 94 -11.06 8.66 3.63
C ASP A 94 -10.72 9.70 4.72
N LEU A 95 -11.11 10.96 4.50
CA LEU A 95 -10.86 12.04 5.46
C LEU A 95 -11.87 12.04 6.60
N PHE A 96 -13.13 11.68 6.35
CA PHE A 96 -14.19 11.80 7.34
C PHE A 96 -13.83 11.18 8.69
N TYR A 97 -13.42 9.90 8.69
CA TYR A 97 -13.13 9.19 9.94
C TYR A 97 -11.84 9.66 10.59
N LEU A 98 -10.86 10.13 9.81
CA LEU A 98 -9.65 10.77 10.35
C LEU A 98 -10.03 12.07 11.07
N LEU A 99 -10.70 12.99 10.36
CA LEU A 99 -11.17 14.26 10.88
C LEU A 99 -12.08 14.08 12.09
N PHE A 100 -12.99 13.11 12.07
CA PHE A 100 -13.86 12.84 13.22
C PHE A 100 -13.10 12.43 14.47
N ARG A 101 -11.96 11.74 14.34
CA ARG A 101 -11.14 11.33 15.50
C ARG A 101 -10.31 12.48 16.06
N ILE A 102 -9.82 13.38 15.21
CA ILE A 102 -8.93 14.48 15.66
C ILE A 102 -9.66 15.81 15.92
N LEU A 103 -10.76 16.06 15.22
CA LEU A 103 -11.56 17.28 15.27
C LEU A 103 -13.01 16.98 15.70
N THR A 104 -13.20 15.97 16.56
CA THR A 104 -14.53 15.45 16.96
C THR A 104 -15.51 16.56 17.31
N ARG A 105 -15.09 17.52 18.13
CA ARG A 105 -15.92 18.64 18.56
C ARG A 105 -16.44 19.46 17.37
N ARG A 106 -15.56 19.82 16.44
CA ARG A 106 -15.93 20.61 15.25
C ARG A 106 -16.84 19.83 14.31
N MET A 107 -16.55 18.54 14.12
CA MET A 107 -17.39 17.68 13.30
C MET A 107 -18.81 17.57 13.86
N ILE A 108 -18.96 17.49 15.19
CA ILE A 108 -20.26 17.50 15.87
C ILE A 108 -20.96 18.87 15.74
N GLU A 109 -20.21 19.97 15.91
CA GLU A 109 -20.70 21.35 15.73
C GLU A 109 -21.23 21.58 14.30
N ASP A 110 -20.58 20.96 13.30
CA ASP A 110 -20.99 21.01 11.89
C ASP A 110 -22.11 19.98 11.55
N GLY A 111 -22.67 19.29 12.56
CA GLY A 111 -23.84 18.41 12.41
C GLY A 111 -23.52 16.94 12.09
N TYR A 112 -22.25 16.56 12.02
CA TYR A 112 -21.85 15.17 11.78
C TYR A 112 -21.87 14.37 13.09
N GLN A 113 -22.95 13.65 13.35
CA GLN A 113 -23.17 12.95 14.61
C GLN A 113 -23.52 11.46 14.39
N PRO A 114 -23.17 10.57 15.33
CA PRO A 114 -23.63 9.19 15.28
C PRO A 114 -25.16 9.15 15.37
N ASN A 115 -25.77 8.18 14.68
CA ASN A 115 -27.20 7.95 14.82
C ASN A 115 -27.54 7.30 16.18
N ALA A 116 -28.83 7.10 16.45
CA ALA A 116 -29.31 6.50 17.70
C ALA A 116 -28.73 5.09 18.00
N ARG A 117 -28.21 4.38 16.99
CA ARG A 117 -27.55 3.07 17.13
C ARG A 117 -26.03 3.18 17.24
N GLY A 118 -25.48 4.39 17.36
CA GLY A 118 -24.04 4.64 17.43
C GLY A 118 -23.31 4.56 16.07
N SER A 119 -24.03 4.44 14.95
CA SER A 119 -23.41 4.34 13.63
C SER A 119 -23.08 5.72 13.07
N MET A 120 -21.84 5.87 12.63
CA MET A 120 -21.33 7.06 11.93
C MET A 120 -21.62 7.04 10.42
N ALA A 121 -22.20 5.97 9.88
CA ALA A 121 -22.44 5.84 8.43
C ALA A 121 -23.34 6.96 7.85
N PRO A 122 -24.42 7.40 8.53
CA PRO A 122 -25.23 8.53 8.03
C PRO A 122 -24.46 9.85 8.02
N ALA A 123 -23.67 10.13 9.06
CA ALA A 123 -22.84 11.33 9.13
C ALA A 123 -21.74 11.33 8.06
N ALA A 124 -21.09 10.19 7.83
CA ALA A 124 -20.13 10.03 6.75
C ALA A 124 -20.78 10.29 5.38
N MET A 125 -22.00 9.79 5.15
CA MET A 125 -22.76 10.08 3.93
C MET A 125 -23.16 11.56 3.79
N SER A 126 -23.50 12.24 4.89
CA SER A 126 -23.78 13.68 4.83
C SER A 126 -22.53 14.46 4.49
N PHE A 127 -21.42 14.19 5.18
CA PHE A 127 -20.13 14.80 4.91
C PHE A 127 -19.70 14.60 3.45
N MET A 128 -19.94 13.41 2.90
CA MET A 128 -19.70 13.10 1.49
C MET A 128 -20.55 13.94 0.53
N ARG A 129 -21.80 14.26 0.88
CA ARG A 129 -22.64 15.15 0.06
C ARG A 129 -22.19 16.60 0.16
N ASP A 130 -21.79 17.03 1.34
CA ASP A 130 -21.42 18.42 1.61
C ASP A 130 -20.02 18.76 1.05
N HIS A 131 -19.12 17.77 1.05
CA HIS A 131 -17.70 17.98 0.81
C HIS A 131 -17.05 16.96 -0.14
N GLY A 132 -17.75 15.93 -0.58
CA GLY A 132 -17.22 14.98 -1.57
C GLY A 132 -17.60 15.36 -3.00
N VAL A 133 -17.01 14.64 -3.97
CA VAL A 133 -17.43 14.68 -5.37
C VAL A 133 -18.36 13.48 -5.62
N LEU A 134 -19.55 13.75 -6.14
CA LEU A 134 -20.54 12.73 -6.47
C LEU A 134 -20.79 12.75 -7.98
N LYS A 135 -20.78 11.58 -8.61
CA LYS A 135 -21.06 11.38 -10.04
C LYS A 135 -22.40 10.69 -10.18
N ASP A 136 -23.36 11.37 -10.79
CA ASP A 136 -24.64 10.76 -11.15
C ASP A 136 -24.51 10.02 -12.49
N ILE A 137 -24.68 8.71 -12.44
CA ILE A 137 -24.71 7.86 -13.62
C ILE A 137 -26.17 7.71 -14.04
N TYR A 138 -26.51 8.34 -15.15
CA TYR A 138 -27.80 8.18 -15.81
C TYR A 138 -27.76 6.94 -16.70
N THR A 139 -28.49 5.90 -16.30
CA THR A 139 -28.70 4.72 -17.13
C THR A 139 -30.08 4.81 -17.75
N GLU A 140 -30.12 5.11 -19.04
CA GLU A 140 -31.35 5.04 -19.82
C GLU A 140 -31.49 3.61 -20.35
N ARG A 141 -32.63 2.96 -20.06
CA ARG A 141 -33.00 1.70 -20.70
C ARG A 141 -34.22 1.95 -21.58
N ASP A 142 -34.09 1.61 -22.86
CA ASP A 142 -35.26 1.52 -23.73
C ASP A 142 -36.16 0.38 -23.25
N GLY A 143 -37.40 0.71 -22.91
CA GLY A 143 -38.43 -0.28 -22.63
C GLY A 143 -38.90 -0.95 -23.92
N SER A 144 -39.34 -2.21 -23.82
CA SER A 144 -40.01 -2.91 -24.92
C SER A 144 -41.26 -2.14 -25.37
N SER A 145 -41.38 -1.86 -26.67
CA SER A 145 -42.51 -1.18 -27.28
C SER A 145 -43.85 -1.87 -26.97
N HIS A 146 -44.71 -1.21 -26.20
CA HIS A 146 -46.15 -1.47 -26.22
C HIS A 146 -46.85 -0.32 -26.97
N LYS A 147 -47.92 -0.67 -27.71
CA LYS A 147 -48.61 0.10 -28.76
C LYS A 147 -49.13 1.52 -28.41
N THR A 148 -48.83 2.09 -27.24
CA THR A 148 -49.39 3.41 -26.87
C THR A 148 -48.52 4.33 -26.00
N ALA A 149 -47.28 3.99 -25.64
CA ALA A 149 -46.36 4.98 -25.04
C ALA A 149 -44.88 4.55 -25.05
N LYS A 150 -43.98 5.43 -25.50
CA LYS A 150 -42.53 5.31 -25.26
C LYS A 150 -42.22 5.75 -23.83
N GLY A 151 -42.28 4.84 -22.87
CA GLY A 151 -41.85 5.10 -21.50
C GLY A 151 -40.32 4.96 -21.37
N LYS A 152 -39.58 6.06 -21.42
CA LYS A 152 -38.15 6.09 -21.08
C LYS A 152 -37.98 5.87 -19.58
N LYS A 153 -37.34 4.77 -19.16
CA LYS A 153 -36.97 4.55 -17.75
C LYS A 153 -35.55 5.07 -17.52
N LEU A 154 -35.45 6.27 -16.97
CA LEU A 154 -34.21 6.86 -16.50
C LEU A 154 -33.90 6.33 -15.10
N SER A 155 -32.84 5.54 -14.95
CA SER A 155 -32.32 5.13 -13.64
C SER A 155 -31.12 6.01 -13.30
N VAL A 156 -31.19 6.70 -12.17
CA VAL A 156 -30.08 7.50 -11.65
C VAL A 156 -29.35 6.69 -10.58
N ARG A 157 -28.04 6.50 -10.76
CA ARG A 157 -27.16 5.89 -9.76
C ARG A 157 -26.05 6.88 -9.41
N THR A 158 -26.10 7.46 -8.22
CA THR A 158 -25.01 8.27 -7.69
C THR A 158 -23.85 7.39 -7.24
N VAL A 159 -22.66 7.62 -7.78
CA VAL A 159 -21.41 6.94 -7.44
C VAL A 159 -20.42 7.97 -6.89
N LYS A 160 -19.62 7.59 -5.90
CA LYS A 160 -18.55 8.43 -5.36
C LYS A 160 -17.50 8.67 -6.43
N ALA A 161 -17.10 9.92 -6.61
CA ALA A 161 -15.96 10.28 -7.46
C ALA A 161 -14.79 10.72 -6.57
N PRO A 162 -13.54 10.58 -7.06
CA PRO A 162 -12.39 11.12 -6.36
C PRO A 162 -12.53 12.63 -6.17
N GLY A 163 -12.01 13.13 -5.05
CA GLY A 163 -11.94 14.56 -4.76
C GLY A 163 -12.53 14.97 -3.42
N PHE A 164 -12.08 16.14 -2.97
CA PHE A 164 -12.59 16.83 -1.79
C PHE A 164 -12.94 18.26 -2.18
N GLY A 165 -14.20 18.63 -2.00
CA GLY A 165 -14.74 19.90 -2.42
C GLY A 165 -14.01 21.08 -1.74
N PRO A 166 -13.88 22.24 -2.43
CA PRO A 166 -13.16 23.40 -1.90
C PRO A 166 -13.66 23.86 -0.52
N LYS A 167 -14.97 23.75 -0.26
CA LYS A 167 -15.57 24.05 1.06
C LYS A 167 -14.99 23.17 2.16
N GLY A 168 -14.82 21.88 1.89
CA GLY A 168 -14.22 20.94 2.82
C GLY A 168 -12.74 21.25 3.07
N ILE A 169 -11.98 21.55 2.01
CA ILE A 169 -10.55 21.92 2.11
C ILE A 169 -10.38 23.14 3.02
N HIS A 170 -11.13 24.21 2.75
CA HIS A 170 -11.08 25.44 3.54
C HIS A 170 -11.51 25.23 5.00
N ARG A 171 -12.53 24.41 5.25
CA ARG A 171 -13.08 24.18 6.59
C ARG A 171 -12.23 23.25 7.44
N PHE A 172 -11.71 22.16 6.87
CA PHE A 172 -11.14 21.05 7.63
C PHE A 172 -9.66 20.76 7.36
N VAL A 173 -9.09 21.24 6.25
CA VAL A 173 -7.71 20.91 5.86
C VAL A 173 -6.78 22.08 6.15
N LEU A 174 -6.98 23.23 5.48
CA LEU A 174 -6.07 24.37 5.56
C LEU A 174 -5.84 24.89 6.99
N PRO A 175 -6.84 24.98 7.88
CA PRO A 175 -6.61 25.51 9.23
C PRO A 175 -5.86 24.57 10.18
N PHE A 176 -5.76 23.28 9.82
CA PHE A 176 -5.26 22.22 10.71
C PHE A 176 -4.08 21.44 10.14
N THR A 177 -3.61 21.79 8.94
CA THR A 177 -2.56 21.06 8.24
C THR A 177 -1.43 22.01 7.87
N VAL A 178 -0.20 21.63 8.20
CA VAL A 178 1.00 22.26 7.68
C VAL A 178 1.52 21.39 6.55
N PHE A 179 1.60 21.95 5.35
CA PHE A 179 2.20 21.28 4.19
C PHE A 179 3.66 21.70 4.08
N LEU A 180 4.57 20.74 4.11
CA LEU A 180 5.98 20.93 3.85
C LEU A 180 6.35 20.10 2.64
N LYS A 181 6.78 20.76 1.56
CA LYS A 181 7.37 20.08 0.41
C LYS A 181 8.88 20.13 0.53
N LEU A 182 9.54 19.12 0.02
CA LEU A 182 11.00 19.05 0.01
C LEU A 182 11.64 20.26 -0.71
N LYS A 183 10.99 20.75 -1.78
CA LYS A 183 11.40 21.97 -2.50
C LYS A 183 11.39 23.24 -1.62
N ASP A 184 10.55 23.26 -0.58
CA ASP A 184 10.44 24.39 0.34
C ASP A 184 11.61 24.43 1.34
N ILE A 185 12.37 23.33 1.46
CA ILE A 185 13.54 23.18 2.35
C ILE A 185 14.86 23.57 1.61
N GLY A 186 14.80 23.77 0.28
CA GLY A 186 15.93 24.18 -0.57
C GLY A 186 16.17 23.21 -1.74
N GLY A 187 16.50 23.74 -2.92
CA GLY A 187 16.52 22.98 -4.19
C GLY A 187 17.57 21.86 -4.32
N ASN A 188 18.56 21.78 -3.41
CA ASN A 188 19.73 20.89 -3.54
C ASN A 188 19.95 19.99 -2.30
N VAL A 189 18.93 19.72 -1.49
CA VAL A 189 19.09 18.90 -0.27
C VAL A 189 19.24 17.41 -0.59
N LEU A 190 18.71 16.96 -1.74
CA LEU A 190 18.79 15.57 -2.18
C LEU A 190 19.60 15.44 -3.47
N PRO A 191 20.33 14.32 -3.63
CA PRO A 191 21.09 14.03 -4.86
C PRO A 191 20.17 13.62 -6.01
N GLY A 192 20.77 13.30 -7.16
CA GLY A 192 20.03 12.87 -8.35
C GLY A 192 19.15 11.65 -8.07
N TYR A 193 17.97 11.62 -8.69
CA TYR A 193 17.04 10.51 -8.62
C TYR A 193 16.63 10.12 -10.04
N ARG A 194 16.88 8.86 -10.41
CA ARG A 194 16.50 8.32 -11.72
C ARG A 194 15.68 7.04 -11.56
N GLU A 195 14.59 6.94 -12.32
CA GLU A 195 13.79 5.73 -12.46
C GLU A 195 13.99 5.21 -13.89
N GLU A 196 14.27 3.93 -14.04
CA GLU A 196 14.37 3.28 -15.34
C GLU A 196 13.63 1.97 -15.38
N PHE A 197 13.18 1.63 -16.58
CA PHE A 197 12.54 0.38 -16.88
C PHE A 197 13.46 -0.48 -17.73
N ILE A 198 13.76 -1.69 -17.26
CA ILE A 198 14.60 -2.65 -17.97
C ILE A 198 13.72 -3.80 -18.47
N ASP A 199 13.57 -3.80 -19.78
CA ASP A 199 12.98 -4.87 -20.57
C ASP A 199 13.92 -6.08 -20.59
N VAL A 200 13.47 -7.21 -20.03
CA VAL A 200 14.24 -8.46 -20.02
C VAL A 200 13.59 -9.47 -20.98
N PRO A 201 14.31 -9.98 -21.99
CA PRO A 201 13.78 -11.05 -22.84
C PRO A 201 13.70 -12.36 -22.05
N MET A 202 12.63 -13.13 -22.27
CA MET A 202 12.56 -14.52 -21.80
C MET A 202 13.52 -15.40 -22.61
N SER A 203 13.93 -16.55 -22.04
CA SER A 203 14.55 -17.60 -22.87
C SER A 203 13.52 -18.17 -23.87
N PRO A 204 13.95 -18.76 -24.99
CA PRO A 204 13.02 -19.30 -25.99
C PRO A 204 12.00 -20.30 -25.41
N ASP A 205 12.45 -21.20 -24.54
CA ASP A 205 11.59 -22.21 -23.91
C ASP A 205 10.63 -21.59 -22.88
N GLN A 206 11.12 -20.61 -22.10
CA GLN A 206 10.30 -19.85 -21.17
C GLN A 206 9.22 -19.05 -21.89
N GLU A 207 9.56 -18.40 -23.01
CA GLU A 207 8.61 -17.63 -23.82
C GLU A 207 7.53 -18.53 -24.44
N ALA A 208 7.94 -19.67 -25.00
CA ALA A 208 7.01 -20.63 -25.60
C ALA A 208 6.01 -21.17 -24.56
N ALA A 209 6.51 -21.55 -23.37
CA ALA A 209 5.67 -22.02 -22.27
C ALA A 209 4.76 -20.91 -21.71
N HIS A 210 5.28 -19.68 -21.56
CA HIS A 210 4.49 -18.52 -21.14
C HIS A 210 3.33 -18.24 -22.11
N ARG A 211 3.63 -18.20 -23.41
CA ARG A 211 2.65 -17.91 -24.45
C ARG A 211 1.53 -18.95 -24.48
N LYS A 212 1.89 -20.24 -24.37
CA LYS A 212 0.92 -21.33 -24.26
C LYS A 212 0.03 -21.18 -23.02
N LEU A 213 0.63 -20.94 -21.87
CA LEU A 213 -0.09 -20.73 -20.60
C LEU A 213 -1.05 -19.53 -20.70
N ALA A 214 -0.57 -18.39 -21.22
CA ALA A 214 -1.35 -17.18 -21.40
C ALA A 214 -2.56 -17.40 -22.32
N GLN A 215 -2.36 -18.10 -23.44
CA GLN A 215 -3.44 -18.43 -24.37
C GLN A 215 -4.50 -19.31 -23.72
N THR A 216 -4.10 -20.40 -23.05
CA THR A 216 -5.03 -21.31 -22.36
C THR A 216 -5.84 -20.56 -21.30
N LEU A 217 -5.19 -19.80 -20.43
CA LEU A 217 -5.88 -19.09 -19.35
C LEU A 217 -6.78 -17.95 -19.85
N THR A 218 -6.40 -17.29 -20.95
CA THR A 218 -7.23 -16.24 -21.56
C THR A 218 -8.51 -16.81 -22.16
N ILE A 219 -8.44 -17.99 -22.78
CA ILE A 219 -9.62 -18.71 -23.29
C ILE A 219 -10.56 -19.08 -22.15
N GLU A 220 -10.04 -19.69 -21.07
CA GLU A 220 -10.83 -20.04 -19.88
C GLU A 220 -11.48 -18.81 -19.25
N LEU A 221 -10.74 -17.70 -19.12
CA LEU A 221 -11.25 -16.45 -18.58
C LEU A 221 -12.38 -15.88 -19.45
N ARG A 222 -12.22 -15.86 -20.77
CA ARG A 222 -13.26 -15.36 -21.71
C ARG A 222 -14.54 -16.20 -21.60
N GLN A 223 -14.42 -17.52 -21.52
CA GLN A 223 -15.58 -18.41 -21.37
C GLN A 223 -16.31 -18.21 -20.04
N ALA A 224 -15.57 -18.05 -18.93
CA ALA A 224 -16.15 -17.76 -17.63
C ALA A 224 -16.88 -16.40 -17.62
N LEU A 225 -16.27 -15.36 -18.19
CA LEU A 225 -16.87 -14.03 -18.26
C LEU A 225 -18.10 -13.98 -19.17
N ALA A 226 -18.14 -14.76 -20.25
CA ALA A 226 -19.34 -14.91 -21.08
C ALA A 226 -20.53 -15.47 -20.27
N ARG A 227 -20.25 -16.30 -19.25
CA ARG A 227 -21.24 -16.83 -18.30
C ARG A 227 -21.45 -15.91 -17.08
N ARG A 228 -20.89 -14.70 -17.10
CA ARG A 228 -20.87 -13.74 -15.98
C ARG A 228 -20.17 -14.25 -14.71
N ASP A 229 -19.25 -15.20 -14.86
CA ASP A 229 -18.40 -15.69 -13.78
C ASP A 229 -17.08 -14.90 -13.74
N THR A 230 -16.84 -14.18 -12.65
CA THR A 230 -15.64 -13.36 -12.42
C THR A 230 -14.61 -14.06 -11.52
N THR A 231 -14.87 -15.30 -11.10
CA THR A 231 -14.04 -16.01 -10.11
C THR A 231 -12.64 -16.36 -10.62
N LEU A 232 -12.48 -16.52 -11.95
CA LEU A 232 -11.19 -16.82 -12.58
C LEU A 232 -10.27 -15.62 -12.68
N LEU A 233 -10.80 -14.40 -12.63
CA LEU A 233 -10.04 -13.17 -12.92
C LEU A 233 -8.82 -13.04 -11.99
N GLY A 234 -9.01 -13.22 -10.68
CA GLY A 234 -7.92 -13.15 -9.71
C GLY A 234 -6.87 -14.25 -9.89
N VAL A 235 -7.28 -15.48 -10.24
CA VAL A 235 -6.33 -16.60 -10.42
C VAL A 235 -5.50 -16.40 -11.69
N VAL A 236 -6.15 -16.07 -12.81
CA VAL A 236 -5.48 -15.87 -14.10
C VAL A 236 -4.47 -14.73 -14.02
N LEU A 237 -4.85 -13.56 -13.49
CA LEU A 237 -3.95 -12.43 -13.33
C LEU A 237 -2.73 -12.76 -12.47
N ASN A 238 -2.94 -13.39 -11.31
CA ASN A 238 -1.84 -13.73 -10.41
C ASN A 238 -0.89 -14.77 -11.02
N VAL A 239 -1.40 -15.72 -11.80
CA VAL A 239 -0.55 -16.71 -12.49
C VAL A 239 0.27 -16.06 -13.60
N LEU A 240 -0.35 -15.25 -14.47
CA LEU A 240 0.37 -14.64 -15.60
C LEU A 240 1.43 -13.64 -15.17
N LEU A 241 1.28 -13.01 -14.00
CA LEU A 241 2.32 -12.18 -13.42
C LEU A 241 3.42 -12.98 -12.71
N ALA A 242 3.04 -14.03 -11.98
CA ALA A 242 3.98 -14.76 -11.13
C ALA A 242 4.78 -15.82 -11.89
N TRP A 243 4.16 -16.55 -12.82
CA TRP A 243 4.79 -17.67 -13.51
C TRP A 243 6.11 -17.31 -14.21
N PRO A 244 6.26 -16.15 -14.89
CA PRO A 244 7.54 -15.78 -15.50
C PRO A 244 8.72 -15.75 -14.52
N ASP A 245 8.48 -15.34 -13.26
CA ASP A 245 9.49 -15.31 -12.19
C ASP A 245 9.55 -16.61 -11.36
N CYS A 246 8.71 -17.59 -11.67
CA CYS A 246 8.50 -18.79 -10.87
C CYS A 246 8.66 -20.08 -11.68
N CYS A 247 9.13 -20.00 -12.92
CA CYS A 247 9.22 -21.11 -13.85
C CYS A 247 10.37 -22.09 -13.54
N PHE A 248 11.01 -21.97 -12.37
CA PHE A 248 11.91 -22.99 -11.80
C PHE A 248 11.17 -24.12 -11.06
N ARG A 249 9.84 -24.07 -11.03
CA ARG A 249 8.99 -25.13 -10.47
C ARG A 249 7.78 -25.38 -11.35
N PRO A 250 7.17 -26.58 -11.26
CA PRO A 250 5.90 -26.83 -11.92
C PRO A 250 4.80 -25.93 -11.35
N GLU A 251 3.89 -25.48 -12.21
CA GLU A 251 2.73 -24.68 -11.86
C GLU A 251 1.44 -25.41 -12.26
N VAL A 252 0.55 -25.62 -11.28
CA VAL A 252 -0.77 -26.21 -11.49
C VAL A 252 -1.81 -25.14 -11.21
N VAL A 253 -2.50 -24.68 -12.25
CA VAL A 253 -3.55 -23.67 -12.14
C VAL A 253 -4.88 -24.38 -11.92
N LYS A 254 -5.54 -24.10 -10.79
CA LYS A 254 -6.84 -24.69 -10.45
C LYS A 254 -7.95 -23.65 -10.39
N HIS A 255 -9.15 -24.05 -10.78
CA HIS A 255 -10.34 -23.24 -10.60
C HIS A 255 -10.62 -23.03 -9.10
N PRO A 256 -10.83 -21.79 -8.61
CA PRO A 256 -10.97 -21.53 -7.17
C PRO A 256 -12.16 -22.24 -6.52
N ARG A 257 -13.27 -22.39 -7.25
CA ARG A 257 -14.48 -23.10 -6.78
C ARG A 257 -14.45 -24.61 -7.02
N SER A 258 -14.47 -25.05 -8.28
CA SER A 258 -14.55 -26.48 -8.61
C SER A 258 -13.28 -27.27 -8.33
N ARG A 259 -12.13 -26.60 -8.18
CA ARG A 259 -10.79 -27.19 -8.03
C ARG A 259 -10.28 -27.95 -9.25
N ASP A 260 -10.98 -27.87 -10.38
CA ASP A 260 -10.55 -28.44 -11.65
C ASP A 260 -9.23 -27.82 -12.11
N THR A 261 -8.38 -28.61 -12.74
CA THR A 261 -7.12 -28.14 -13.33
C THR A 261 -7.42 -27.40 -14.64
N LEU A 262 -7.09 -26.11 -14.68
CA LEU A 262 -7.22 -25.24 -15.85
C LEU A 262 -5.98 -25.31 -16.74
N ALA A 263 -4.79 -25.38 -16.14
CA ALA A 263 -3.53 -25.49 -16.84
C ALA A 263 -2.47 -26.16 -15.97
N PHE A 264 -1.52 -26.83 -16.62
CA PHE A 264 -0.31 -27.35 -16.00
C PHE A 264 0.88 -26.95 -16.87
N VAL A 265 1.94 -26.47 -16.22
CA VAL A 265 3.20 -26.13 -16.88
C VAL A 265 4.33 -26.75 -16.05
N PRO A 266 5.24 -27.54 -16.65
CA PRO A 266 6.40 -28.07 -15.94
C PRO A 266 7.39 -26.94 -15.58
N SER A 267 8.39 -27.25 -14.74
CA SER A 267 9.55 -26.37 -14.58
C SER A 267 10.28 -26.23 -15.92
N ILE A 268 10.75 -25.02 -16.20
CA ILE A 268 11.58 -24.67 -17.36
C ILE A 268 13.05 -24.56 -16.94
N PHE A 269 13.29 -24.05 -15.73
CA PHE A 269 14.63 -23.89 -15.17
C PHE A 269 14.84 -24.84 -14.00
N GLU A 270 16.08 -25.25 -13.79
CA GLU A 270 16.48 -25.97 -12.59
C GLU A 270 16.64 -25.02 -11.39
N ASP A 271 16.77 -25.60 -10.19
CA ASP A 271 16.83 -24.84 -8.93
C ASP A 271 18.04 -23.89 -8.82
N ASP A 272 19.11 -24.17 -9.56
CA ASP A 272 20.37 -23.39 -9.56
C ASP A 272 20.70 -22.75 -10.92
N GLU A 273 19.82 -22.90 -11.92
CA GLU A 273 20.01 -22.29 -13.24
C GLU A 273 19.51 -20.84 -13.23
N LEU A 274 20.36 -19.86 -13.60
CA LEU A 274 19.96 -18.44 -13.61
C LEU A 274 18.85 -18.15 -14.63
N MET A 275 17.74 -17.61 -14.16
CA MET A 275 16.70 -17.07 -15.05
C MET A 275 17.11 -15.70 -15.60
N PRO A 276 16.57 -15.24 -16.75
CA PRO A 276 17.04 -14.00 -17.38
C PRO A 276 16.93 -12.75 -16.49
N LYS A 277 15.87 -12.60 -15.68
CA LYS A 277 15.78 -11.48 -14.71
C LYS A 277 16.78 -11.62 -13.55
N GLU A 278 17.06 -12.84 -13.11
CA GLU A 278 18.07 -13.10 -12.07
C GLU A 278 19.47 -12.77 -12.58
N GLN A 279 19.75 -13.07 -13.85
CA GLN A 279 20.96 -12.64 -14.53
C GLN A 279 21.06 -11.11 -14.60
N ALA A 280 19.99 -10.41 -15.02
CA ALA A 280 19.97 -8.95 -15.07
C ALA A 280 20.19 -8.31 -13.68
N LEU A 281 19.62 -8.89 -12.62
CA LEU A 281 19.86 -8.47 -11.24
C LEU A 281 21.32 -8.72 -10.83
N LEU A 282 21.88 -9.88 -11.18
CA LEU A 282 23.27 -10.20 -10.89
C LEU A 282 24.23 -9.21 -11.57
N ASP A 283 24.03 -8.93 -12.84
CA ASP A 283 24.83 -7.98 -13.62
C ASP A 283 24.80 -6.59 -12.98
N LEU A 284 23.62 -6.14 -12.58
CA LEU A 284 23.43 -4.90 -11.82
C LEU A 284 24.21 -4.91 -10.50
N CYS A 285 24.07 -5.97 -9.70
CA CYS A 285 24.72 -6.08 -8.40
C CYS A 285 26.25 -6.09 -8.51
N LEU A 286 26.79 -6.75 -9.53
CA LEU A 286 28.23 -6.76 -9.80
C LEU A 286 28.74 -5.38 -10.24
N ALA A 287 28.01 -4.69 -11.10
CA ALA A 287 28.34 -3.32 -11.51
C ALA A 287 28.32 -2.34 -10.33
N GLU A 288 27.31 -2.41 -9.48
CA GLU A 288 27.18 -1.57 -8.27
C GLU A 288 28.28 -1.90 -7.24
N LYS A 289 28.60 -3.18 -7.03
CA LYS A 289 29.69 -3.59 -6.15
C LYS A 289 31.05 -3.05 -6.63
N ALA A 290 31.30 -3.02 -7.94
CA ALA A 290 32.50 -2.42 -8.51
C ALA A 290 32.60 -0.90 -8.22
N LEU A 291 31.45 -0.24 -8.04
CA LEU A 291 31.34 1.17 -7.63
C LEU A 291 31.29 1.35 -6.09
N ASN A 292 31.46 0.27 -5.32
CA ASN A 292 31.30 0.24 -3.87
C ASN A 292 29.92 0.73 -3.40
N ARG A 293 28.88 0.33 -4.14
CA ARG A 293 27.47 0.64 -3.89
C ARG A 293 26.71 -0.63 -3.60
N ARG A 294 25.67 -0.53 -2.78
CA ARG A 294 24.81 -1.64 -2.37
C ARG A 294 23.46 -1.59 -3.08
N VAL A 295 22.87 -2.75 -3.29
CA VAL A 295 21.59 -2.91 -3.98
C VAL A 295 20.49 -3.35 -3.00
N LEU A 296 19.35 -2.66 -3.05
CA LEU A 296 18.11 -3.10 -2.41
C LEU A 296 17.21 -3.77 -3.45
N ALA A 297 17.06 -5.08 -3.39
CA ALA A 297 16.22 -5.84 -4.31
C ALA A 297 14.85 -6.13 -3.69
N TYR A 298 13.78 -5.67 -4.34
CA TYR A 298 12.41 -5.93 -3.94
C TYR A 298 11.83 -7.15 -4.64
N SER A 299 11.28 -8.07 -3.86
CA SER A 299 10.47 -9.19 -4.34
C SER A 299 9.20 -9.36 -3.51
N VAL A 300 8.08 -9.61 -4.19
CA VAL A 300 6.76 -9.75 -3.56
C VAL A 300 6.35 -11.21 -3.36
N TYR A 301 7.01 -12.16 -4.02
CA TYR A 301 6.64 -13.57 -3.98
C TYR A 301 7.35 -14.30 -2.84
N THR A 302 6.55 -14.78 -1.89
CA THR A 302 7.00 -15.47 -0.67
C THR A 302 6.27 -16.81 -0.49
N GLY A 303 6.70 -17.61 0.49
CA GLY A 303 6.02 -18.87 0.85
C GLY A 303 6.16 -19.94 -0.24
N THR A 304 5.04 -20.51 -0.71
CA THR A 304 5.07 -21.50 -1.81
C THR A 304 5.62 -20.93 -3.12
N ARG A 305 5.70 -19.59 -3.24
CA ARG A 305 6.31 -18.89 -4.37
C ARG A 305 7.61 -18.16 -4.05
N ASP A 306 8.34 -18.56 -3.01
CA ASP A 306 9.51 -17.81 -2.53
C ASP A 306 10.62 -17.65 -3.58
N THR A 307 10.71 -16.45 -4.17
CA THR A 307 11.82 -16.06 -5.06
C THR A 307 12.98 -15.44 -4.29
N THR A 308 12.76 -14.98 -3.05
CA THR A 308 13.81 -14.34 -2.23
C THR A 308 14.93 -15.31 -1.87
N SER A 309 14.57 -16.54 -1.49
CA SER A 309 15.55 -17.59 -1.17
C SER A 309 16.36 -18.01 -2.38
N ARG A 310 15.72 -18.09 -3.55
CA ARG A 310 16.38 -18.44 -4.81
C ARG A 310 17.38 -17.36 -5.21
N MET A 311 16.93 -16.11 -5.28
CA MET A 311 17.80 -14.97 -5.58
C MET A 311 18.99 -14.88 -4.62
N LYS A 312 18.78 -15.11 -3.32
CA LYS A 312 19.88 -15.16 -2.34
C LYS A 312 20.93 -16.19 -2.76
N ARG A 313 20.50 -17.42 -3.08
CA ARG A 313 21.41 -18.52 -3.44
C ARG A 313 22.24 -18.21 -4.69
N VAL A 314 21.59 -17.77 -5.78
CA VAL A 314 22.26 -17.53 -7.06
C VAL A 314 23.23 -16.33 -6.98
N LEU A 315 22.88 -15.30 -6.22
CA LEU A 315 23.75 -14.14 -6.00
C LEU A 315 24.94 -14.50 -5.08
N GLU A 316 24.74 -15.32 -4.04
CA GLU A 316 25.82 -15.81 -3.16
C GLU A 316 26.81 -16.71 -3.89
N GLN A 317 26.32 -17.59 -4.79
CA GLN A 317 27.17 -18.41 -5.67
C GLN A 317 28.08 -17.54 -6.56
N SER A 318 27.66 -16.32 -6.86
CA SER A 318 28.42 -15.34 -7.65
C SER A 318 29.35 -14.45 -6.81
N GLY A 319 29.54 -14.77 -5.52
CA GLY A 319 30.47 -14.07 -4.63
C GLY A 319 29.93 -12.77 -4.01
N LEU A 320 28.61 -12.57 -4.02
CA LEU A 320 27.95 -11.45 -3.34
C LEU A 320 27.56 -11.84 -1.91
N LYS A 321 27.70 -10.90 -0.97
CA LYS A 321 27.14 -11.03 0.38
C LYS A 321 25.68 -10.59 0.36
N VAL A 322 24.76 -11.51 0.61
CA VAL A 322 23.32 -11.25 0.44
C VAL A 322 22.56 -11.50 1.74
N ALA A 323 21.75 -10.54 2.14
CA ALA A 323 20.83 -10.68 3.27
C ALA A 323 19.37 -10.65 2.80
N VAL A 324 18.48 -11.36 3.49
CA VAL A 324 17.04 -11.37 3.19
C VAL A 324 16.27 -10.93 4.42
N LEU A 325 15.63 -9.76 4.35
CA LEU A 325 14.71 -9.30 5.38
C LEU A 325 13.36 -10.01 5.19
N ARG A 326 12.96 -10.79 6.20
CA ARG A 326 11.70 -11.56 6.19
C ARG A 326 10.70 -10.98 7.17
N ALA A 327 9.43 -11.29 6.96
CA ALA A 327 8.33 -10.89 7.85
C ALA A 327 8.45 -11.46 9.28
N SER A 328 9.24 -12.53 9.46
CA SER A 328 9.57 -13.08 10.79
C SER A 328 10.45 -12.16 11.64
N VAL A 329 11.10 -11.16 11.03
CA VAL A 329 11.80 -10.12 11.77
C VAL A 329 10.78 -9.10 12.26
N ASP A 330 10.65 -9.03 13.58
CA ASP A 330 9.79 -8.08 14.26
C ASP A 330 10.06 -6.65 13.82
N THR A 331 8.98 -5.89 13.60
CA THR A 331 9.03 -4.53 13.03
C THR A 331 9.95 -3.61 13.83
N ALA A 332 9.94 -3.69 15.16
CA ALA A 332 10.74 -2.80 16.01
C ALA A 332 12.26 -3.07 15.91
N ARG A 333 12.65 -4.24 15.38
CA ARG A 333 14.07 -4.63 15.24
C ARG A 333 14.57 -4.57 13.80
N ARG A 334 13.73 -4.19 12.84
CA ARG A 334 14.11 -4.22 11.41
C ARG A 334 15.25 -3.25 11.12
N GLU A 335 15.20 -2.06 11.70
CA GLU A 335 16.25 -1.05 11.53
C GLU A 335 17.60 -1.56 12.02
N ASP A 336 17.67 -1.96 13.31
CA ASP A 336 18.87 -2.54 13.91
C ASP A 336 19.40 -3.75 13.14
N TRP A 337 18.48 -4.61 12.67
CA TRP A 337 18.86 -5.80 11.89
C TRP A 337 19.50 -5.41 10.56
N ILE A 338 18.96 -4.41 9.85
CA ILE A 338 19.51 -3.93 8.59
C ILE A 338 20.90 -3.32 8.82
N LEU A 339 21.06 -2.51 9.87
CA LEU A 339 22.35 -1.90 10.24
C LEU A 339 23.41 -2.97 10.52
N ASP A 340 23.09 -4.03 11.26
CA ASP A 340 24.00 -5.16 11.48
C ASP A 340 24.40 -5.87 10.17
N GLN A 341 23.51 -5.97 9.18
CA GLN A 341 23.88 -6.51 7.86
C GLN A 341 24.81 -5.56 7.10
N VAL A 342 24.58 -4.25 7.18
CA VAL A 342 25.43 -3.22 6.57
C VAL A 342 26.84 -3.28 7.18
N ASP A 343 26.95 -3.40 8.50
CA ASP A 343 28.23 -3.50 9.22
C ASP A 343 29.01 -4.77 8.85
N ARG A 344 28.32 -5.87 8.55
CA ARG A 344 28.92 -7.11 8.02
C ARG A 344 29.36 -7.00 6.55
N GLY A 345 29.08 -5.86 5.92
CA GLY A 345 29.42 -5.55 4.55
C GLY A 345 28.54 -6.27 3.54
N VAL A 346 27.21 -6.30 3.77
CA VAL A 346 26.26 -6.82 2.79
C VAL A 346 26.36 -6.03 1.47
N ASP A 347 26.34 -6.75 0.34
CA ASP A 347 26.31 -6.16 -1.00
C ASP A 347 24.86 -5.96 -1.47
N VAL A 348 23.98 -6.92 -1.16
CA VAL A 348 22.58 -6.93 -1.59
C VAL A 348 21.63 -7.24 -0.44
N LEU A 349 20.65 -6.37 -0.22
CA LEU A 349 19.53 -6.64 0.68
C LEU A 349 18.29 -6.99 -0.14
N ILE A 350 17.73 -8.19 0.06
CA ILE A 350 16.48 -8.62 -0.55
C ILE A 350 15.36 -8.47 0.47
N THR A 351 14.24 -7.84 0.09
CA THR A 351 13.08 -7.71 0.97
C THR A 351 11.77 -7.61 0.19
N ASN A 352 10.65 -7.82 0.88
CA ASN A 352 9.36 -7.43 0.35
C ASN A 352 9.14 -5.93 0.61
N PRO A 353 8.71 -5.13 -0.38
CA PRO A 353 8.51 -3.69 -0.21
C PRO A 353 7.49 -3.35 0.90
N GLU A 354 6.53 -4.24 1.19
CA GLU A 354 5.59 -4.09 2.31
C GLU A 354 6.28 -4.10 3.70
N LEU A 355 7.49 -4.65 3.82
CA LEU A 355 8.22 -4.69 5.09
C LEU A 355 8.95 -3.38 5.40
N VAL A 356 9.18 -2.55 4.38
CA VAL A 356 9.92 -1.29 4.48
C VAL A 356 9.13 -0.08 4.00
N LYS A 357 7.83 -0.25 3.73
CA LYS A 357 6.97 0.83 3.23
C LYS A 357 6.72 1.96 4.24
N THR A 358 7.03 1.76 5.52
CA THR A 358 6.85 2.73 6.61
C THR A 358 8.09 2.76 7.51
N GLY A 359 8.41 3.95 8.04
CA GLY A 359 9.34 4.14 9.17
C GLY A 359 10.83 3.84 8.97
N LEU A 360 11.27 3.24 7.85
CA LEU A 360 12.68 2.91 7.62
C LEU A 360 13.32 3.84 6.56
N ASP A 361 14.52 4.32 6.86
CA ASP A 361 15.39 5.02 5.92
C ASP A 361 16.53 4.09 5.48
N LEU A 362 16.66 3.85 4.17
CA LEU A 362 17.57 2.84 3.61
C LEU A 362 18.73 3.50 2.84
N LEU A 363 19.35 4.50 3.46
CA LEU A 363 20.36 5.36 2.83
C LEU A 363 21.58 4.58 2.30
N ASP A 364 21.95 3.47 2.94
CA ASP A 364 23.08 2.62 2.53
C ASP A 364 22.87 1.87 1.21
N PHE A 365 21.65 1.86 0.68
CA PHE A 365 21.26 1.16 -0.55
C PHE A 365 20.81 2.15 -1.64
N PRO A 366 21.74 2.87 -2.28
CA PRO A 366 21.43 3.91 -3.25
C PRO A 366 20.85 3.37 -4.56
N THR A 367 21.01 2.08 -4.84
CA THR A 367 20.41 1.43 -6.02
C THR A 367 19.31 0.47 -5.57
N ILE A 368 18.11 0.65 -6.14
CA ILE A 368 16.91 -0.14 -5.84
C ILE A 368 16.52 -0.92 -7.09
N ALA A 369 16.28 -2.22 -6.95
CA ALA A 369 15.86 -3.12 -8.01
C ALA A 369 14.49 -3.74 -7.69
N PHE A 370 13.44 -3.37 -8.41
CA PHE A 370 12.15 -4.04 -8.36
C PHE A 370 12.16 -5.25 -9.29
N MET A 371 12.29 -6.45 -8.70
CA MET A 371 12.04 -7.69 -9.41
C MET A 371 10.55 -7.86 -9.68
N GLN A 372 9.72 -7.43 -8.73
CA GLN A 372 8.27 -7.31 -8.90
C GLN A 372 7.76 -6.10 -8.11
N THR A 373 6.75 -5.43 -8.64
CA THR A 373 6.10 -4.27 -8.00
C THR A 373 4.86 -4.62 -7.20
N GLY A 374 4.24 -5.77 -7.45
CA GLY A 374 2.91 -6.08 -6.93
C GLY A 374 1.84 -5.17 -7.55
N TRP A 375 0.75 -4.94 -6.82
CA TRP A 375 -0.41 -4.17 -7.32
C TRP A 375 -0.59 -2.80 -6.67
N ASN A 376 0.02 -2.60 -5.49
CA ASN A 376 -0.20 -1.43 -4.69
C ASN A 376 0.74 -0.29 -5.10
N VAL A 377 0.19 0.68 -5.83
CA VAL A 377 0.89 1.90 -6.25
C VAL A 377 1.51 2.65 -5.06
N TYR A 378 0.81 2.71 -3.93
CA TYR A 378 1.30 3.38 -2.73
C TYR A 378 2.55 2.71 -2.18
N THR A 379 2.54 1.37 -2.09
CA THR A 379 3.70 0.59 -1.65
C THR A 379 4.89 0.84 -2.56
N VAL A 380 4.71 0.86 -3.88
CA VAL A 380 5.80 1.13 -4.83
C VAL A 380 6.35 2.54 -4.67
N GLN A 381 5.49 3.57 -4.62
CA GLN A 381 5.91 4.96 -4.45
C GLN A 381 6.70 5.17 -3.15
N GLN A 382 6.24 4.56 -2.05
CA GLN A 382 6.93 4.62 -0.78
C GLN A 382 8.28 3.90 -0.84
N ALA A 383 8.28 2.65 -1.33
CA ALA A 383 9.46 1.79 -1.38
C ALA A 383 10.56 2.33 -2.30
N ALA A 384 10.21 2.93 -3.44
CA ALA A 384 11.14 3.54 -4.40
C ALA A 384 11.87 4.77 -3.83
N ARG A 385 11.26 5.45 -2.85
CA ARG A 385 11.83 6.64 -2.20
C ARG A 385 12.49 6.36 -0.86
N ARG A 386 12.64 5.09 -0.45
CA ARG A 386 13.25 4.74 0.86
C ARG A 386 14.73 5.07 0.96
N SER A 387 15.44 5.05 -0.16
CA SER A 387 16.86 5.42 -0.23
C SER A 387 17.08 6.90 -0.59
N TRP A 388 16.03 7.61 -1.05
CA TRP A 388 16.09 9.01 -1.46
C TRP A 388 15.50 9.92 -0.36
N ARG A 389 16.25 10.06 0.73
CA ARG A 389 15.89 10.77 1.95
C ARG A 389 16.99 11.73 2.37
N ILE A 390 16.68 12.67 3.26
CA ILE A 390 17.65 13.64 3.79
C ILE A 390 18.80 12.86 4.43
N GLY A 391 20.03 13.20 4.07
CA GLY A 391 21.23 12.46 4.46
C GLY A 391 21.78 11.55 3.36
N GLN A 392 21.02 11.30 2.29
CA GLN A 392 21.54 10.61 1.11
C GLN A 392 22.62 11.46 0.42
N LYS A 393 23.77 10.85 0.14
CA LYS A 393 24.95 11.51 -0.46
C LYS A 393 25.25 11.04 -1.87
N GLN A 394 24.61 9.95 -2.30
CA GLN A 394 24.83 9.36 -3.61
C GLN A 394 23.56 9.44 -4.45
N ASP A 395 23.72 9.56 -5.76
CA ASP A 395 22.59 9.49 -6.69
C ASP A 395 21.85 8.16 -6.52
N VAL A 396 20.52 8.26 -6.46
CA VAL A 396 19.62 7.13 -6.30
C VAL A 396 19.12 6.67 -7.65
N GLN A 397 19.26 5.37 -7.91
CA GLN A 397 18.76 4.72 -9.11
C GLN A 397 17.70 3.70 -8.72
N VAL A 398 16.54 3.76 -9.36
CA VAL A 398 15.46 2.79 -9.18
C VAL A 398 15.20 2.10 -10.50
N ILE A 399 15.32 0.77 -10.49
CA ILE A 399 15.25 -0.08 -11.67
C ILE A 399 14.02 -0.96 -11.53
N PHE A 400 13.18 -0.97 -12.56
CA PHE A 400 12.03 -1.87 -12.64
C PHE A 400 12.30 -2.92 -13.71
N PHE A 401 12.42 -4.19 -13.32
CA PHE A 401 12.59 -5.29 -14.26
C PHE A 401 11.25 -5.87 -14.70
N GLY A 402 11.06 -6.05 -16.00
CA GLY A 402 9.87 -6.69 -16.55
C GLY A 402 10.20 -7.58 -17.74
N TYR A 403 9.55 -8.75 -17.82
CA TYR A 403 9.73 -9.62 -18.98
C TYR A 403 8.96 -9.09 -20.20
N ILE A 404 9.68 -8.89 -21.31
CA ILE A 404 9.10 -8.40 -22.57
C ILE A 404 7.94 -9.29 -23.01
N GLY A 405 6.86 -8.68 -23.51
CA GLY A 405 5.69 -9.42 -24.01
C GLY A 405 4.87 -10.15 -22.93
N SER A 406 5.12 -9.87 -21.65
CA SER A 406 4.35 -10.44 -20.54
C SER A 406 3.39 -9.44 -19.89
N SER A 407 2.49 -9.94 -19.06
CA SER A 407 1.61 -9.11 -18.23
C SER A 407 2.39 -8.21 -17.26
N GLN A 408 3.68 -8.46 -17.00
CA GLN A 408 4.49 -7.62 -16.12
C GLN A 408 4.72 -6.22 -16.71
N ILE A 409 5.08 -6.12 -18.00
CA ILE A 409 5.26 -4.83 -18.70
C ILE A 409 3.95 -4.03 -18.64
N THR A 410 2.85 -4.69 -18.98
CA THR A 410 1.52 -4.09 -19.01
C THR A 410 1.13 -3.58 -17.63
N CYS A 411 1.36 -4.37 -16.58
CA CYS A 411 1.12 -3.96 -15.20
C CYS A 411 1.95 -2.72 -14.83
N LEU A 412 3.25 -2.72 -15.14
CA LEU A 412 4.15 -1.61 -14.84
C LEU A 412 3.74 -0.32 -15.56
N GLN A 413 3.34 -0.40 -16.83
CA GLN A 413 2.82 0.75 -17.58
C GLN A 413 1.54 1.32 -16.95
N LEU A 414 0.60 0.45 -16.53
CA LEU A 414 -0.61 0.86 -15.84
C LEU A 414 -0.30 1.50 -14.48
N MET A 415 0.67 0.95 -13.73
CA MET A 415 1.13 1.52 -12.47
C MET A 415 1.77 2.89 -12.67
N ALA A 416 2.69 3.03 -13.64
CA ALA A 416 3.35 4.29 -13.96
C ALA A 416 2.33 5.37 -14.35
N LYS A 417 1.35 5.03 -15.20
CA LYS A 417 0.25 5.94 -15.55
C LYS A 417 -0.55 6.38 -14.32
N LYS A 418 -0.86 5.44 -13.41
CA LYS A 418 -1.59 5.73 -12.17
C LYS A 418 -0.76 6.58 -11.19
N ILE A 419 0.55 6.34 -11.10
CA ILE A 419 1.50 7.15 -10.32
C ILE A 419 1.54 8.58 -10.85
N ALA A 420 1.69 8.77 -12.16
CA ALA A 420 1.74 10.09 -12.78
C ALA A 420 0.47 10.91 -12.50
N VAL A 421 -0.71 10.27 -12.61
CA VAL A 421 -2.00 10.89 -12.27
C VAL A 421 -2.11 11.21 -10.78
N SER A 422 -1.61 10.33 -9.91
CA SER A 422 -1.61 10.56 -8.46
C SER A 422 -0.67 11.70 -8.04
N GLN A 423 0.47 11.87 -8.71
CA GLN A 423 1.41 12.95 -8.39
C GLN A 423 0.95 14.30 -8.94
N SER A 424 0.32 14.34 -10.12
CA SER A 424 -0.24 15.59 -10.67
C SER A 424 -1.37 16.14 -9.81
N THR A 425 -2.19 15.28 -9.21
CA THR A 425 -3.26 15.67 -8.28
C THR A 425 -2.76 16.11 -6.91
N SER A 426 -1.56 15.66 -6.51
CA SER A 426 -0.96 15.98 -5.20
C SER A 426 0.04 17.15 -5.26
N GLY A 427 0.43 17.57 -6.47
CA GLY A 427 1.56 18.48 -6.73
C GLY A 427 1.18 19.95 -6.89
N ASP A 428 0.12 20.23 -7.66
CA ASP A 428 -0.45 21.56 -7.88
C ASP A 428 -1.97 21.43 -7.90
N VAL A 429 -2.69 22.28 -7.16
CA VAL A 429 -4.13 22.42 -7.35
C VAL A 429 -4.33 23.04 -8.72
N PRO A 430 -4.89 22.34 -9.73
CA PRO A 430 -5.17 22.98 -11.00
C PRO A 430 -6.19 24.08 -10.75
N GLU A 431 -6.05 25.26 -11.36
CA GLU A 431 -7.06 26.34 -11.29
C GLU A 431 -8.45 25.87 -11.75
N SER A 432 -8.53 24.78 -12.53
CA SER A 432 -9.74 24.03 -12.83
C SER A 432 -9.69 22.60 -12.23
N GLY A 433 -9.73 22.51 -10.90
CA GLY A 433 -9.51 21.29 -10.11
C GLY A 433 -10.62 20.22 -10.13
N LEU A 434 -11.21 19.89 -11.29
CA LEU A 434 -12.24 18.84 -11.38
C LEU A 434 -11.95 17.75 -12.43
N ASP A 435 -11.12 18.01 -13.44
CA ASP A 435 -10.81 16.99 -14.47
C ASP A 435 -9.65 16.05 -14.10
N SER A 436 -8.73 16.47 -13.21
CA SER A 436 -7.64 15.61 -12.71
C SER A 436 -8.12 14.51 -11.76
N LEU A 437 -9.37 14.60 -11.30
CA LEU A 437 -10.03 13.66 -10.39
C LEU A 437 -10.87 12.61 -11.11
N ASN A 438 -10.99 12.68 -12.44
CA ASN A 438 -11.57 11.60 -13.26
C ASN A 438 -10.58 10.44 -13.36
N GLN A 439 -10.34 9.76 -12.24
CA GLN A 439 -9.85 8.39 -12.29
C GLN A 439 -10.98 7.53 -12.86
N ASP A 440 -10.69 6.80 -13.95
CA ASP A 440 -11.34 5.51 -14.11
C ASP A 440 -11.06 4.72 -12.82
N GLY A 441 -12.10 4.52 -12.01
CA GLY A 441 -12.02 3.95 -10.65
C GLY A 441 -11.65 2.48 -10.61
N ASP A 442 -10.96 1.98 -11.64
CA ASP A 442 -10.50 0.62 -11.72
C ASP A 442 -9.16 0.45 -11.01
N SER A 443 -9.05 -0.65 -10.26
CA SER A 443 -7.77 -1.10 -9.71
C SER A 443 -6.83 -1.52 -10.85
N VAL A 444 -5.52 -1.57 -10.60
CA VAL A 444 -4.54 -1.96 -11.64
C VAL A 444 -4.85 -3.36 -12.17
N GLU A 445 -5.29 -4.25 -11.28
CA GLU A 445 -5.80 -5.59 -11.56
C GLU A 445 -6.95 -5.56 -12.58
N MET A 446 -7.94 -4.69 -12.38
CA MET A 446 -9.12 -4.59 -13.25
C MET A 446 -8.78 -4.00 -14.62
N ALA A 447 -7.86 -3.02 -14.68
CA ALA A 447 -7.37 -2.48 -15.94
C ALA A 447 -6.59 -3.54 -16.73
N LEU A 448 -5.71 -4.28 -16.06
CA LEU A 448 -4.94 -5.37 -16.66
C LEU A 448 -5.86 -6.48 -17.17
N ALA A 449 -6.88 -6.87 -16.40
CA ALA A 449 -7.87 -7.87 -16.83
C ALA A 449 -8.57 -7.46 -18.13
N ARG A 450 -8.97 -6.20 -18.26
CA ARG A 450 -9.62 -5.70 -19.49
C ARG A 450 -8.69 -5.77 -20.69
N GLN A 451 -7.42 -5.40 -20.51
CA GLN A 451 -6.44 -5.50 -21.59
C GLN A 451 -6.21 -6.96 -22.03
N LEU A 452 -6.16 -7.90 -21.08
CA LEU A 452 -6.07 -9.33 -21.39
C LEU A 452 -7.31 -9.87 -22.13
N ILE A 453 -8.50 -9.38 -21.79
CA ILE A 453 -9.74 -9.80 -22.47
C ILE A 453 -9.79 -9.25 -23.90
N ASN A 454 -9.22 -8.07 -24.14
CA ASN A 454 -9.27 -7.35 -25.41
C ASN A 454 -8.08 -7.64 -26.35
N ALA A 455 -7.02 -8.28 -25.85
CA ALA A 455 -5.85 -8.72 -26.63
C ALA A 455 -6.13 -10.05 -27.34
#